data_AF-A0A7W9H0J6-F1
#
_entry.id   AF-A0A7W9H0J6-F1
#
_cell.length_a   1.000
_cell.length_b   1.000
_cell.length_c   1.000
_cell.angle_alpha   90.00
_cell.angle_beta   90.00
_cell.angle_gamma   90.00
#
_symmetry.space_group_name_H-M   'P 1'
#
loop_
_entity.id
_entity.type
_entity.pdbx_description
1 polymer ?
#
loop_
_entity_poly.entity_id
_entity_poly.type
_entity_poly.pdbx_seq_one_letter_code
_entity_poly.pdbx_strand_id
1 'polypeptide(L)' 'MPALILHGTGDRILPVEGTARPFHKALPAADYVEIEGAPHGLLWTHAEEVNAALLAFLEK' A
#
# COMPACT_ATOMS: atom_id res chain seq x y z
N MET A 1 -3.50 -17.77 0.42
CA MET A 1 -3.26 -17.09 -0.87
C MET A 1 -2.27 -15.96 -0.63
N PRO A 2 -1.40 -15.61 -1.59
CA PRO A 2 -0.57 -14.40 -1.51
C PRO A 2 -1.45 -13.14 -1.39
N ALA A 3 -0.98 -12.12 -0.67
CA ALA A 3 -1.68 -10.86 -0.49
C ALA A 3 -0.68 -9.69 -0.43
N LEU A 4 -1.11 -8.51 -0.90
CA LEU A 4 -0.37 -7.25 -0.83
C LEU A 4 -1.24 -6.20 -0.15
N ILE A 5 -0.65 -5.48 0.81
CA ILE A 5 -1.21 -4.26 1.39
C ILE A 5 -0.29 -3.11 0.96
N LEU A 6 -0.84 -2.14 0.24
CA LEU A 6 -0.14 -0.96 -0.26
C LEU A 6 -0.91 0.30 0.14
N HIS A 7 -0.24 1.30 0.72
CA HIS A 7 -0.90 2.51 1.21
C HIS A 7 0.00 3.75 1.10
N GLY A 8 -0.59 4.94 0.97
CA GLY A 8 0.15 6.21 0.98
C GLY A 8 0.26 6.81 2.38
N THR A 9 1.46 7.21 2.82
CA THR A 9 1.62 7.81 4.17
C THR A 9 0.99 9.20 4.28
N GLY A 10 0.74 9.86 3.15
CA GLY A 10 0.05 11.14 3.04
C GLY A 10 -1.47 11.03 2.84
N ASP A 11 -2.08 9.86 3.00
CA ASP A 11 -3.52 9.67 2.83
C ASP A 11 -4.31 10.41 3.93
N ARG A 12 -5.07 11.44 3.52
CA ARG A 12 -5.93 12.26 4.39
C ARG A 12 -7.39 11.79 4.44
N ILE A 13 -7.75 10.78 3.65
CA ILE A 13 -9.09 10.18 3.61
C ILE A 13 -9.12 8.93 4.48
N LEU A 14 -8.11 8.06 4.32
CA LEU A 14 -7.89 6.85 5.10
C LEU A 14 -6.48 6.91 5.72
N PRO A 15 -6.31 7.47 6.93
CA PRO A 15 -5.01 7.57 7.58
C PRO A 15 -4.31 6.22 7.73
N VAL A 16 -3.02 6.14 7.41
CA VAL A 16 -2.23 4.90 7.40
C VAL A 16 -2.15 4.24 8.79
N GLU A 17 -2.13 5.05 9.85
CA GLU A 17 -2.14 4.61 11.25
C GLU A 17 -3.45 3.90 11.63
N GLY A 18 -4.57 4.32 11.04
CA GLY A 18 -5.90 3.79 11.31
C GLY A 18 -6.30 2.62 10.41
N THR A 19 -5.51 2.32 9.37
CA THR A 19 -5.90 1.37 8.31
C THR A 19 -4.78 0.38 7.98
N ALA A 20 -3.83 0.73 7.12
CA ALA A 20 -2.86 -0.22 6.57
C ALA A 20 -1.93 -0.84 7.61
N ARG A 21 -1.43 -0.03 8.57
CA ARG A 21 -0.57 -0.53 9.66
C ARG A 21 -1.27 -1.56 10.56
N PRO A 22 -2.49 -1.29 11.11
CA PRO A 22 -3.20 -2.31 11.86
C PRO A 22 -3.67 -3.48 10.97
N PHE A 23 -3.98 -3.26 9.69
CA PHE A 23 -4.34 -4.33 8.78
C PHE A 23 -3.16 -5.30 8.56
N HIS A 24 -1.94 -4.80 8.35
CA HIS A 24 -0.76 -5.65 8.23
C HIS A 24 -0.45 -6.41 9.53
N LYS A 25 -0.70 -5.81 10.70
CA LYS A 25 -0.62 -6.55 11.98
C LYS A 25 -1.63 -7.69 12.06
N ALA A 26 -2.82 -7.52 11.50
CA ALA A 26 -3.86 -8.55 11.46
C ALA A 26 -3.61 -9.62 10.39
N LEU A 27 -2.91 -9.26 9.30
CA LEU A 27 -2.50 -10.16 8.21
C LEU A 27 -0.97 -10.09 8.01
N PRO A 28 -0.18 -10.66 8.92
CA PRO A 28 1.29 -10.52 8.89
C PRO A 28 1.96 -11.30 7.74
N ALA A 29 1.20 -12.12 7.01
CA ALA A 29 1.69 -12.86 5.85
C ALA A 29 1.57 -12.08 4.53
N ALA A 30 0.94 -10.89 4.54
CA ALA A 30 0.87 -10.04 3.36
C ALA A 30 2.19 -9.32 3.12
N ASP A 31 2.55 -9.12 1.85
CA ASP A 31 3.54 -8.10 1.52
C ASP A 31 3.00 -6.72 1.91
N TYR A 32 3.87 -5.85 2.40
CA TYR A 32 3.48 -4.53 2.92
C TYR A 32 4.33 -3.41 2.33
N VAL A 33 3.69 -2.41 1.72
CA VAL A 33 4.34 -1.26 1.09
C VAL A 33 3.68 0.03 1.54
N GLU A 34 4.48 0.97 2.03
CA GLU A 34 4.08 2.36 2.25
C GLU A 34 4.72 3.24 1.16
N ILE A 35 3.92 4.06 0.47
CA ILE A 35 4.40 5.06 -0.49
C ILE A 35 4.47 6.41 0.22
N GLU A 36 5.69 6.89 0.44
CA GLU A 36 5.93 8.09 1.24
C GLU A 36 5.30 9.34 0.60
N GLY A 37 4.51 10.08 1.39
CA GLY A 37 3.85 11.31 0.96
C GLY A 37 2.63 11.10 0.04
N ALA A 38 2.36 9.88 -0.43
CA ALA A 38 1.28 9.64 -1.38
C ALA A 38 -0.13 9.86 -0.77
N PRO A 39 -1.05 10.54 -1.47
CA PRO A 39 -2.42 10.77 -1.01
C PRO A 39 -3.31 9.55 -1.28
N HIS A 40 -4.60 9.63 -0.91
CA HIS A 40 -5.60 8.60 -1.23
C HIS A 40 -5.68 8.27 -2.74
N GLY A 41 -5.52 9.27 -3.60
CA GLY A 41 -5.51 9.13 -5.05
C GLY A 41 -4.17 8.64 -5.63
N LEU A 42 -3.45 7.76 -4.92
CA LEU A 42 -2.10 7.30 -5.29
C LEU A 42 -2.05 6.50 -6.60
N LEU A 43 -3.16 5.88 -7.04
CA LEU A 43 -3.23 5.20 -8.35
C LEU A 43 -2.93 6.14 -9.53
N TRP A 44 -3.18 7.45 -9.39
CA TRP A 44 -2.84 8.46 -10.39
C TRP A 44 -1.58 9.24 -10.02
N THR A 45 -1.50 9.73 -8.78
CA THR A 45 -0.43 10.66 -8.38
C THR A 45 0.93 9.98 -8.16
N HIS A 46 0.95 8.68 -7.90
CA HIS A 46 2.13 7.85 -7.64
C HIS A 46 2.01 6.52 -8.42
N ALA A 47 1.59 6.64 -9.69
CA ALA A 47 1.27 5.50 -10.53
C ALA A 47 2.50 4.62 -10.79
N GLU A 48 3.70 5.19 -10.90
CA GLU A 48 4.94 4.45 -11.13
C GLU A 48 5.26 3.55 -9.93
N GLU A 49 5.17 4.08 -8.72
CA GLU A 49 5.43 3.37 -7.47
C GLU A 49 4.39 2.28 -7.21
N VAL A 50 3.10 2.58 -7.46
CA VAL A 50 2.01 1.59 -7.40
C VAL A 50 2.24 0.47 -8.40
N ASN A 51 2.53 0.80 -9.65
CA ASN A 51 2.73 -0.20 -10.71
C ASN A 51 3.94 -1.08 -10.43
N ALA A 52 5.04 -0.51 -9.92
CA ALA A 52 6.22 -1.26 -9.54
C ALA A 52 5.91 -2.29 -8.44
N ALA A 53 5.19 -1.87 -7.40
CA ALA A 53 4.80 -2.77 -6.31
C ALA A 53 3.83 -3.87 -6.78
N LEU A 54 2.87 -3.55 -7.65
CA LEU A 54 1.93 -4.52 -8.20
C LEU A 54 2.62 -5.54 -9.11
N LEU A 55 3.50 -5.09 -10.03
CA LEU A 55 4.25 -5.99 -10.91
C LEU A 55 5.15 -6.93 -10.09
N ALA A 56 5.88 -6.39 -9.11
CA ALA A 56 6.72 -7.20 -8.22
C ALA A 56 5.92 -8.23 -7.40
N PHE A 57 4.67 -7.93 -7.06
CA PHE A 57 3.78 -8.88 -6.38
C PHE A 57 3.26 -9.98 -7.33
N LEU A 58 2.90 -9.62 -8.57
CA LEU A 58 2.34 -10.56 -9.56
C LEU A 58 3.37 -11.53 -10.14
N GLU A 59 4.66 -11.20 -10.05
CA GLU A 59 5.76 -12.06 -10.52
C GLU A 59 6.14 -13.18 -9.52
N LYS A 60 5.49 -13.25 -8.35
CA LYS A 60 5.72 -14.29 -7.32
C LYS A 60 4.89 -15.56 -7.56
#